data_AF-A0ABD1PYF8-F1
#
_entry.id   AF-A0ABD1PYF8-F1
#
_cell.length_a   1.000
_cell.length_b   1.000
_cell.length_c   1.000
_cell.angle_alpha   90.00
_cell.angle_beta   90.00
_cell.angle_gamma   90.00
#
_symmetry.space_group_name_H-M   'P 1'
#
loop_
_entity.id
_entity.type
_entity.pdbx_description
1 polymer ?
#
loop_
_entity_poly.entity_id
_entity_poly.type
_entity_poly.pdbx_seq_one_letter_code
_entity_poly.pdbx_strand_id
1 'polypeptide(L)'
;MELQFSESHFLATGNANQVDEKNIYSISPRLKAFSSWLLQIMMSGNLGAIFPAATREYAPLVEELWRDKAFQATYERRNELLMLPRVADYFLNRAVEISRMDYEPCEMDILYAEGITSSNGVASMEFSFSNSSRDGYMEPVDQNDHLVRYQLIRVHADSLGENCKWLEMFEDVDLVVYCVSLIDYDEFYEDISGVCTNKMLASKKLFTNIVTHPIFAEKDFLLILSKFDLLEEKIEHVPLTQCDWFQDFNPVISFSPHNNNRNNPSLAQRAFHYIAVKYKRLFTSITGRKLFVSPVTGLEADSVDKALKYGREILRWDEDRYAFSMNSTESMEPSTSL
;
A
#
# COMPACT_ATOMS: atom_id res chain seq x y z
N MET A 1 27.62 -7.98 15.86
CA MET A 1 28.85 -7.85 15.05
C MET A 1 29.40 -6.46 15.35
N GLU A 2 30.38 -6.38 16.25
CA GLU A 2 31.02 -5.12 16.68
C GLU A 2 31.87 -4.57 15.54
N LEU A 3 31.65 -3.32 15.16
CA LEU A 3 32.53 -2.59 14.24
C LEU A 3 33.65 -1.94 15.06
N GLN A 4 34.82 -2.60 15.10
CA GLN A 4 36.06 -2.03 15.59
C GLN A 4 36.55 -0.93 14.63
N PHE A 5 36.60 0.32 15.11
CA PHE A 5 37.36 1.37 14.45
C PHE A 5 38.83 1.25 14.87
N SER A 6 39.72 1.12 13.88
CA SER A 6 41.17 1.15 14.07
C SER A 6 41.66 2.60 14.03
N GLU A 7 42.24 3.07 15.13
CA GLU A 7 43.01 4.32 15.18
C GLU A 7 44.38 4.09 14.55
N SER A 8 44.76 4.91 13.57
CA SER A 8 46.14 5.01 13.10
C SER A 8 46.63 6.45 13.26
N HIS A 9 47.67 6.60 14.08
CA HIS A 9 48.41 7.82 14.31
C HIS A 9 49.19 8.26 13.06
N PHE A 10 49.07 9.53 12.66
CA PHE A 10 50.11 10.23 11.90
C PHE A 10 50.27 11.68 12.40
N LEU A 11 51.50 12.03 12.77
CA LEU A 11 51.91 13.38 13.20
C LEU A 11 52.43 14.21 12.02
N ALA A 12 51.80 15.38 11.85
CA ALA A 12 52.27 16.70 11.40
C ALA A 12 53.29 16.84 10.24
N THR A 13 52.93 17.64 9.22
CA THR A 13 53.50 18.99 8.98
C THR A 13 52.93 19.66 7.71
N GLY A 14 52.49 20.92 7.83
CA GLY A 14 52.54 21.98 6.80
C GLY A 14 51.68 21.87 5.53
N ASN A 15 50.56 22.59 5.47
CA ASN A 15 50.38 23.77 4.61
C ASN A 15 48.95 24.33 4.72
N ALA A 16 48.87 25.64 4.99
CA ALA A 16 47.64 26.41 4.94
C ALA A 16 47.16 26.50 3.49
N ASN A 17 46.12 25.71 3.16
CA ASN A 17 45.11 25.88 2.10
C ASN A 17 44.44 24.52 1.76
N GLN A 18 44.13 23.71 2.78
CA GLN A 18 43.14 22.65 2.60
C GLN A 18 41.77 23.30 2.74
N VAL A 19 41.07 23.43 1.62
CA VAL A 19 39.61 23.46 1.63
C VAL A 19 39.22 22.21 2.43
N ASP A 20 38.73 22.42 3.65
CA ASP A 20 38.19 21.37 4.49
C ASP A 20 36.98 20.83 3.73
N GLU A 21 37.20 19.82 2.88
CA GLU A 21 36.16 19.02 2.26
C GLU A 21 35.45 18.27 3.39
N LYS A 22 34.63 19.02 4.12
CA LYS A 22 33.70 18.45 5.09
C LYS A 22 32.92 17.38 4.35
N ASN A 23 33.16 16.14 4.76
CA ASN A 23 32.34 15.00 4.35
C ASN A 23 30.88 15.43 4.38
N ILE A 24 30.15 15.22 3.27
CA ILE A 24 28.75 15.63 3.11
C ILE A 24 27.86 15.08 4.22
N TYR A 25 28.28 13.99 4.88
CA TYR A 25 27.61 13.34 6.00
C TYR A 25 27.98 13.91 7.38
N SER A 26 28.61 15.09 7.45
CA SER A 26 28.94 15.75 8.71
C SER A 26 27.83 16.70 9.17
N ILE A 27 27.31 16.47 10.38
CA ILE A 27 26.33 17.34 11.05
C ILE A 27 27.01 18.24 12.09
N SER A 28 26.40 19.40 12.38
CA SER A 28 26.94 20.34 13.38
C SER A 28 27.02 19.69 14.77
N PRO A 29 27.95 20.10 15.66
CA PRO A 29 28.06 19.55 17.02
C PRO A 29 26.74 19.64 17.82
N ARG A 30 25.95 20.71 17.59
CA ARG A 30 24.64 20.89 18.20
C ARG A 30 23.64 19.85 17.72
N LEU A 31 23.52 19.66 16.41
CA LEU A 31 22.62 18.66 15.82
C LEU A 31 23.08 17.23 16.15
N LYS A 32 24.38 16.99 16.26
CA LYS A 32 24.95 15.72 16.73
C LYS A 32 24.50 15.41 18.14
N ALA A 33 24.64 16.34 19.08
CA ALA A 33 24.19 16.17 20.45
C ALA A 33 22.69 15.86 20.52
N PHE A 34 21.88 16.58 19.74
CA PHE A 34 20.44 16.33 19.64
C PHE A 34 20.12 14.93 19.07
N SER A 35 20.77 14.51 17.99
CA SER A 35 20.58 13.17 17.41
C SER A 35 21.02 12.05 18.38
N SER A 36 22.12 12.25 19.11
CA SER A 36 22.59 11.29 20.12
C SER A 36 21.61 11.18 21.27
N TRP A 37 21.01 12.28 21.69
CA TRP A 37 19.95 12.29 22.69
C TRP A 37 18.70 11.54 22.20
N LEU A 38 18.25 11.75 20.95
CA LEU A 38 17.13 10.99 20.38
C LEU A 38 17.40 9.47 20.37
N LEU A 39 18.60 9.06 19.95
CA LEU A 39 19.02 7.65 19.98
C LEU A 39 19.01 7.08 21.40
N GLN A 40 19.50 7.84 22.38
CA GLN A 40 19.49 7.41 23.79
C GLN A 40 18.07 7.22 24.31
N ILE A 41 17.15 8.13 23.98
CA ILE A 41 15.73 7.99 24.35
C ILE A 41 15.15 6.72 23.73
N MET A 42 15.36 6.48 22.43
CA MET A 42 14.89 5.28 21.74
C MET A 42 15.46 3.99 22.38
N MET A 43 16.76 3.95 22.68
CA MET A 43 17.40 2.81 23.34
C MET A 43 16.87 2.57 24.76
N SER A 44 16.52 3.63 25.48
CA SER A 44 15.98 3.55 26.84
C SER A 44 14.50 3.15 26.91
N GLY A 45 13.78 3.17 25.78
CA GLY A 45 12.34 2.96 25.72
C GLY A 45 11.49 4.06 26.38
N ASN A 46 12.11 5.16 26.84
CA ASN A 46 11.43 6.27 27.51
C ASN A 46 10.79 7.25 26.51
N LEU A 47 9.89 6.75 25.68
CA LEU A 47 9.21 7.57 24.66
C LEU A 47 8.36 8.68 25.28
N GLY A 48 7.89 8.50 26.53
CA GLY A 48 7.15 9.52 27.29
C GLY A 48 7.95 10.81 27.55
N ALA A 49 9.27 10.80 27.41
CA ALA A 49 10.11 12.01 27.48
C ALA A 49 10.02 12.89 26.22
N ILE A 50 9.50 12.36 25.11
CA ILE A 50 9.30 13.09 23.85
C ILE A 50 7.86 13.60 23.75
N PHE A 51 6.86 12.87 24.27
CA PHE A 51 5.44 13.21 24.13
C PHE A 51 4.87 14.13 25.22
N PRO A 52 3.81 14.92 24.96
CA PRO A 52 3.55 15.78 23.79
C PRO A 52 4.08 17.22 24.00
N ALA A 53 4.28 17.65 25.25
CA ALA A 53 4.72 19.01 25.57
C ALA A 53 6.19 19.25 25.16
N ALA A 54 7.01 18.21 25.22
CA ALA A 54 8.42 18.26 24.87
C ALA A 54 8.66 18.26 23.35
N THR A 55 7.81 17.60 22.54
CA THR A 55 7.89 17.62 21.07
C THR A 55 7.92 19.06 20.53
N ARG A 56 7.14 19.97 21.13
CA ARG A 56 7.09 21.38 20.71
C ARG A 56 8.44 22.09 20.87
N GLU A 57 9.15 21.82 21.96
CA GLU A 57 10.46 22.44 22.21
C GLU A 57 11.52 21.94 21.23
N TYR A 58 11.40 20.67 20.81
CA TYR A 58 12.34 20.03 19.89
C TYR A 58 11.96 20.18 18.41
N ALA A 59 10.72 20.54 18.07
CA ALA A 59 10.26 20.61 16.69
C ALA A 59 11.14 21.50 15.77
N PRO A 60 11.64 22.68 16.22
CA PRO A 60 12.59 23.45 15.42
C PRO A 60 13.93 22.73 15.20
N LEU A 61 14.40 21.96 16.18
CA LEU A 61 15.62 21.15 16.04
C LEU A 61 15.39 19.96 15.10
N VAL A 62 14.21 19.35 15.11
CA VAL A 62 13.83 18.30 14.16
C VAL A 62 13.77 18.85 12.74
N GLU A 63 13.16 20.01 12.54
CA GLU A 63 13.13 20.67 11.22
C GLU A 63 14.53 21.04 10.75
N GLU A 64 15.38 21.59 11.63
CA GLU A 64 16.77 21.92 11.29
C GLU A 64 17.57 20.66 10.94
N LEU A 65 17.40 19.59 11.71
CA LEU A 65 18.04 18.30 11.46
C LEU A 65 17.59 17.73 10.11
N TRP A 66 16.30 17.78 9.81
CA TRP A 66 15.75 17.33 8.53
C TRP A 66 16.32 18.12 7.35
N ARG A 67 16.43 19.44 7.46
CA ARG A 67 16.97 20.32 6.40
C ARG A 67 18.50 20.26 6.27
N ASP A 68 19.21 19.59 7.18
CA ASP A 68 20.66 19.46 7.11
C ASP A 68 21.11 18.66 5.88
N LYS A 69 22.22 19.08 5.27
CA LYS A 69 22.74 18.47 4.03
C LYS A 69 23.06 16.98 4.20
N ALA A 70 23.56 16.58 5.37
CA ALA A 70 23.87 15.19 5.65
C ALA A 70 22.59 14.34 5.73
N PHE A 71 21.53 14.87 6.33
CA PHE A 71 20.23 14.21 6.40
C PHE A 71 19.57 14.09 5.04
N GLN A 72 19.56 15.17 4.25
CA GLN A 72 19.02 15.16 2.90
C GLN A 72 19.80 14.19 1.99
N ALA A 73 21.13 14.20 2.03
CA ALA A 73 21.95 13.23 1.27
C ALA A 73 21.74 11.78 1.72
N THR A 74 21.37 11.55 2.98
CA THR A 74 20.99 10.22 3.50
C THR A 74 19.60 9.83 3.03
N TYR A 75 18.65 10.77 3.02
CA TYR A 75 17.28 10.57 2.54
C TYR A 75 17.20 10.34 1.02
N GLU A 76 18.10 10.93 0.24
CA GLU A 76 18.23 10.61 -1.20
C GLU A 76 18.49 9.11 -1.42
N ARG A 77 19.17 8.46 -0.47
CA ARG A 77 19.43 7.01 -0.42
C ARG A 77 18.40 6.23 0.38
N ARG A 78 17.21 6.80 0.65
CA ARG A 78 16.12 6.17 1.42
C ARG A 78 15.74 4.76 1.00
N ASN A 79 15.96 4.40 -0.27
CA ASN A 79 15.71 3.03 -0.76
C ASN A 79 16.60 1.98 -0.08
N GLU A 80 17.73 2.38 0.50
CA GLU A 80 18.62 1.52 1.30
C GLU A 80 18.16 1.44 2.78
N LEU A 81 17.27 2.34 3.22
CA LEU A 81 16.80 2.45 4.59
C LEU A 81 15.46 1.72 4.76
N LEU A 82 15.50 0.39 4.82
CA LEU A 82 14.31 -0.47 4.89
C LEU A 82 13.33 -0.11 6.03
N MET A 83 13.83 0.47 7.11
CA MET A 83 13.05 0.82 8.29
C MET A 83 12.49 2.25 8.26
N LEU A 84 12.85 3.07 7.25
CA LEU A 84 12.35 4.44 7.15
C LEU A 84 10.94 4.43 6.54
N PRO A 85 9.90 4.92 7.28
CA PRO A 85 8.56 5.03 6.71
C PRO A 85 8.58 5.99 5.52
N ARG A 86 7.93 5.62 4.41
CA ARG A 86 7.87 6.49 3.21
C ARG A 86 7.19 7.83 3.48
N VAL A 87 6.27 7.85 4.43
CA VAL A 87 5.56 9.04 4.92
C VAL A 87 6.44 9.99 5.75
N ALA A 88 7.69 9.61 6.07
CA ALA A 88 8.57 10.42 6.91
C ALA A 88 8.75 11.84 6.37
N ASP A 89 8.94 12.02 5.06
CA ASP A 89 9.11 13.35 4.45
C ASP A 89 7.88 14.25 4.67
N TYR A 90 6.67 13.71 4.51
CA TYR A 90 5.42 14.44 4.71
C TYR A 90 5.33 15.08 6.10
N PHE A 91 5.64 14.30 7.16
CA PHE A 91 5.58 14.81 8.54
C PHE A 91 6.83 15.60 8.94
N LEU A 92 8.02 15.19 8.50
CA LEU A 92 9.27 15.87 8.87
C LEU A 92 9.38 17.27 8.24
N ASN A 93 8.84 17.47 7.04
CA ASN A 93 8.72 18.80 6.43
C ASN A 93 7.78 19.73 7.21
N ARG A 94 6.86 19.17 7.99
CA ARG A 94 5.85 19.91 8.76
C ARG A 94 6.04 19.75 10.27
N ALA A 95 7.22 19.34 10.72
CA ALA A 95 7.49 18.99 12.12
C ALA A 95 7.07 20.10 13.11
N VAL A 96 7.34 21.36 12.77
CA VAL A 96 6.95 22.53 13.59
C VAL A 96 5.45 22.75 13.59
N GLU A 97 4.80 22.63 12.43
CA GLU A 97 3.35 22.82 12.25
C GLU A 97 2.54 21.80 13.04
N ILE A 98 2.87 20.50 12.89
CA ILE A 98 2.15 19.41 13.55
C ILE A 98 2.40 19.36 15.07
N SER A 99 3.40 20.09 15.57
CA SER A 99 3.74 20.19 16.99
C SER A 99 3.08 21.38 17.69
N ARG A 100 2.24 22.15 16.99
CA ARG A 100 1.53 23.30 17.59
C ARG A 100 0.37 22.84 18.48
N MET A 101 0.02 23.67 19.46
CA MET A 101 -1.10 23.39 20.39
C MET A 101 -2.47 23.48 19.74
N ASP A 102 -2.58 24.29 18.70
CA ASP A 102 -3.79 24.55 17.91
C ASP A 102 -3.83 23.72 16.61
N TYR A 103 -2.96 22.73 16.48
CA TYR A 103 -2.92 21.88 15.30
C TYR A 103 -4.13 20.95 15.26
N GLU A 104 -4.90 21.05 14.18
CA GLU A 104 -5.98 20.14 13.84
C GLU A 104 -5.56 19.32 12.61
N PRO A 105 -5.42 17.99 12.71
CA PRO A 105 -5.04 17.15 11.58
C PRO A 105 -6.06 17.26 10.44
N CYS A 106 -5.59 17.49 9.22
CA CYS A 106 -6.44 17.39 8.05
C CYS A 106 -6.69 15.93 7.67
N GLU A 107 -7.64 15.67 6.76
CA GLU A 107 -7.94 14.31 6.28
C GLU A 107 -6.68 13.59 5.76
N MET A 108 -5.81 14.31 5.06
CA MET A 108 -4.54 13.76 4.55
C MET A 108 -3.58 13.37 5.69
N ASP A 109 -3.54 14.15 6.77
CA ASP A 109 -2.73 13.84 7.96
C ASP A 109 -3.20 12.54 8.62
N ILE A 110 -4.52 12.36 8.70
CA ILE A 110 -5.14 11.17 9.27
C ILE A 110 -4.81 9.94 8.41
N LEU A 111 -4.96 10.04 7.08
CA LEU A 111 -4.64 8.95 6.14
C LEU A 111 -3.16 8.54 6.20
N TYR A 112 -2.26 9.52 6.27
CA TYR A 112 -0.83 9.26 6.38
C TYR A 112 -0.43 8.67 7.74
N ALA A 113 -1.10 9.07 8.82
CA ALA A 113 -0.86 8.55 10.17
C ALA A 113 -1.39 7.13 10.38
N GLU A 114 -2.52 6.76 9.76
CA GLU A 114 -3.12 5.42 9.89
C GLU A 114 -2.17 4.30 9.43
N GLY A 115 -1.30 4.59 8.46
CA GLY A 115 -0.24 3.67 8.00
C GLY A 115 0.88 3.43 9.02
N ILE A 116 0.93 4.18 10.12
CA ILE A 116 1.99 4.11 11.14
C ILE A 116 1.50 3.38 12.41
N THR A 117 0.25 3.61 12.82
CA THR A 117 -0.34 2.94 13.99
C THR A 117 -1.04 1.65 13.58
N SER A 118 -0.39 0.50 13.81
CA SER A 118 -1.00 -0.80 13.56
C SER A 118 -2.15 -1.07 14.54
N SER A 119 -3.38 -0.82 14.13
CA SER A 119 -4.56 -1.34 14.82
C SER A 119 -4.75 -2.79 14.41
N ASN A 120 -4.33 -3.77 15.22
CA ASN A 120 -4.50 -5.19 14.90
C ASN A 120 -5.95 -5.69 15.05
N GLY A 121 -6.93 -4.80 14.92
CA GLY A 121 -8.35 -5.05 15.16
C GLY A 121 -9.17 -5.15 13.87
N VAL A 122 -10.39 -5.64 14.03
CA VAL A 122 -11.43 -5.58 13.00
C VAL A 122 -12.14 -4.23 13.13
N ALA A 123 -12.34 -3.54 12.02
CA ALA A 123 -13.15 -2.32 11.95
C ALA A 123 -14.25 -2.51 10.91
N SER A 124 -15.42 -1.89 11.13
CA SER A 124 -16.51 -1.92 10.16
C SER A 124 -17.11 -0.53 9.98
N MET A 125 -17.56 -0.23 8.76
CA MET A 125 -18.35 0.96 8.47
C MET A 125 -19.51 0.61 7.54
N GLU A 126 -20.61 1.34 7.67
CA GLU A 126 -21.75 1.25 6.74
C GLU A 126 -21.77 2.48 5.83
N PHE A 127 -22.09 2.26 4.56
CA PHE A 127 -22.22 3.34 3.58
C PHE A 127 -23.25 3.00 2.50
N SER A 128 -23.63 4.00 1.71
CA SER A 128 -24.49 3.85 0.53
C SER A 128 -23.95 4.72 -0.60
N PHE A 129 -24.15 4.30 -1.84
CA PHE A 129 -23.76 5.12 -2.98
C PHE A 129 -24.86 6.14 -3.29
N SER A 130 -24.48 7.41 -3.38
CA SER A 130 -25.41 8.45 -3.85
C SER A 130 -25.54 8.38 -5.37
N ASN A 131 -26.76 8.20 -5.89
CA ASN A 131 -27.01 8.28 -7.33
C ASN A 131 -26.87 9.73 -7.81
N SER A 132 -25.71 10.07 -8.36
CA SER A 132 -25.57 11.28 -9.18
C SER A 132 -26.16 11.00 -10.56
N SER A 133 -27.34 11.53 -10.83
CA SER A 133 -27.99 11.57 -12.14
C SER A 133 -27.19 12.41 -13.15
N ARG A 134 -26.01 11.93 -13.58
CA ARG A 134 -25.15 12.66 -14.54
C ARG A 134 -24.60 11.88 -15.73
N ASP A 135 -24.97 10.61 -15.91
CA ASP A 135 -24.81 9.96 -17.22
C ASP A 135 -26.18 9.83 -17.88
N GLY A 136 -26.59 10.91 -18.53
CA GLY A 136 -27.86 11.01 -19.23
C GLY A 136 -27.88 10.21 -20.53
N TYR A 137 -27.76 8.88 -20.49
CA TYR A 137 -28.10 7.96 -21.59
C TYR A 137 -28.22 6.52 -21.07
N MET A 138 -29.11 6.21 -20.12
CA MET A 138 -29.69 4.87 -19.93
C MET A 138 -31.02 4.98 -19.18
N GLU A 139 -31.95 4.08 -19.51
CA GLU A 139 -33.34 4.04 -19.04
C GLU A 139 -33.49 3.98 -17.50
N PRO A 140 -34.62 4.44 -16.93
CA PRO A 140 -34.85 4.42 -15.50
C PRO A 140 -35.24 3.01 -15.07
N VAL A 141 -34.26 2.16 -14.79
CA VAL A 141 -34.49 0.86 -14.16
C VAL A 141 -33.94 0.91 -12.73
N ASP A 142 -34.86 0.74 -11.80
CA ASP A 142 -34.75 0.68 -10.33
C ASP A 142 -34.58 1.96 -9.52
N GLN A 143 -35.74 2.51 -9.14
CA GLN A 143 -35.90 3.46 -8.04
C GLN A 143 -35.53 2.87 -6.65
N ASN A 144 -35.21 1.58 -6.56
CA ASN A 144 -34.83 0.87 -5.33
C ASN A 144 -33.33 0.98 -4.99
N ASP A 145 -32.48 1.43 -5.92
CA ASP A 145 -31.02 1.52 -5.75
C ASP A 145 -30.62 2.51 -4.60
N HIS A 146 -31.51 3.42 -4.23
CA HIS A 146 -31.30 4.37 -3.13
C HIS A 146 -31.33 3.75 -1.72
N LEU A 147 -31.75 2.50 -1.56
CA LEU A 147 -31.90 1.85 -0.25
C LEU A 147 -30.81 0.82 0.10
N VAL A 148 -29.98 0.42 -0.86
CA VAL A 148 -28.96 -0.61 -0.62
C VAL A 148 -27.84 -0.03 0.23
N ARG A 149 -27.65 -0.62 1.43
CA ARG A 149 -26.53 -0.30 2.31
C ARG A 149 -25.45 -1.36 2.16
N TYR A 150 -24.21 -0.90 2.15
CA TYR A 150 -23.03 -1.73 2.09
C TYR A 150 -22.32 -1.64 3.44
N GLN A 151 -21.88 -2.78 3.96
CA GLN A 151 -21.00 -2.84 5.12
C GLN A 151 -19.59 -3.19 4.64
N LEU A 152 -18.64 -2.29 4.88
CA LEU A 152 -17.22 -2.56 4.65
C LEU A 152 -16.58 -3.02 5.95
N ILE A 153 -16.04 -4.23 5.96
CA ILE A 153 -15.31 -4.79 7.10
C ILE A 153 -13.83 -4.83 6.75
N ARG A 154 -13.02 -4.10 7.51
CA ARG A 154 -11.56 -4.10 7.41
C ARG A 154 -10.98 -5.11 8.39
N VAL A 155 -10.16 -6.01 7.86
CA VAL A 155 -9.47 -7.05 8.63
C VAL A 155 -7.98 -6.99 8.30
N HIS A 156 -7.14 -7.01 9.33
CA HIS A 156 -5.68 -7.05 9.15
C HIS A 156 -5.20 -8.48 8.89
N ALA A 157 -4.22 -8.64 7.99
CA ALA A 157 -3.62 -9.93 7.68
C ALA A 157 -3.17 -10.71 8.94
N ASP A 158 -2.55 -10.02 9.89
CA ASP A 158 -2.04 -10.60 11.14
C ASP A 158 -3.17 -11.02 12.10
N SER A 159 -4.38 -10.49 11.91
CA SER A 159 -5.55 -10.84 12.70
C SER A 159 -6.30 -12.07 12.18
N LEU A 160 -5.89 -12.65 11.05
CA LEU A 160 -6.59 -13.82 10.48
C LEU A 160 -6.25 -15.14 11.19
N GLY A 161 -5.23 -15.12 12.06
CA GLY A 161 -4.70 -16.31 12.72
C GLY A 161 -3.99 -17.28 11.76
N GLU A 162 -3.39 -18.32 12.32
CA GLU A 162 -2.73 -19.36 11.52
C GLU A 162 -3.71 -20.00 10.53
N ASN A 163 -3.31 -20.08 9.26
CA ASN A 163 -4.12 -20.59 8.15
C ASN A 163 -5.47 -19.89 7.96
N CYS A 164 -5.59 -18.64 8.41
CA CYS A 164 -6.79 -17.83 8.22
C CYS A 164 -8.06 -18.38 8.89
N LYS A 165 -7.93 -19.12 10.00
CA LYS A 165 -9.05 -19.73 10.74
C LYS A 165 -10.15 -18.72 11.12
N TRP A 166 -9.80 -17.47 11.37
CA TRP A 166 -10.78 -16.47 11.81
C TRP A 166 -11.67 -15.96 10.67
N LEU A 167 -11.44 -16.42 9.44
CA LEU A 167 -12.33 -16.15 8.31
C LEU A 167 -13.73 -16.75 8.47
N GLU A 168 -13.88 -17.77 9.34
CA GLU A 168 -15.19 -18.36 9.67
C GLU A 168 -16.18 -17.33 10.24
N MET A 169 -15.70 -16.20 10.80
CA MET A 169 -16.56 -15.12 11.28
C MET A 169 -17.17 -14.24 10.18
N PHE A 170 -16.78 -14.46 8.91
CA PHE A 170 -17.16 -13.63 7.77
C PHE A 170 -17.93 -14.43 6.71
N GLU A 171 -18.77 -15.39 7.10
CA GLU A 171 -19.55 -16.22 6.16
C GLU A 171 -20.54 -15.42 5.31
N ASP A 172 -21.07 -14.33 5.87
CA ASP A 172 -22.09 -13.48 5.25
C ASP A 172 -21.52 -12.42 4.30
N VAL A 173 -20.21 -12.41 4.00
CA VAL A 173 -19.65 -11.43 3.06
C VAL A 173 -19.93 -11.82 1.62
N ASP A 174 -20.35 -10.88 0.78
CA ASP A 174 -20.67 -11.16 -0.63
C ASP A 174 -19.45 -11.00 -1.56
N LEU A 175 -18.58 -10.04 -1.24
CA LEU A 175 -17.39 -9.70 -2.03
C LEU A 175 -16.15 -9.59 -1.14
N VAL A 176 -15.10 -10.35 -1.48
CA VAL A 176 -13.79 -10.23 -0.83
C VAL A 176 -12.93 -9.22 -1.60
N VAL A 177 -12.61 -8.11 -0.95
CA VAL A 177 -11.68 -7.11 -1.50
C VAL A 177 -10.28 -7.36 -0.95
N TYR A 178 -9.36 -7.82 -1.81
CA TYR A 178 -7.98 -8.11 -1.42
C TYR A 178 -7.01 -7.04 -1.95
N CYS A 179 -6.32 -6.35 -1.07
CA CYS A 179 -5.41 -5.26 -1.42
C CYS A 179 -3.95 -5.73 -1.49
N VAL A 180 -3.26 -5.41 -2.59
CA VAL A 180 -1.83 -5.71 -2.80
C VAL A 180 -1.10 -4.42 -3.16
N SER A 181 -0.02 -4.14 -2.44
CA SER A 181 0.88 -3.03 -2.71
C SER A 181 1.80 -3.40 -3.88
N LEU A 182 1.75 -2.62 -4.97
CA LEU A 182 2.52 -2.88 -6.18
C LEU A 182 4.03 -2.75 -5.99
N ILE A 183 4.48 -2.05 -4.94
CA ILE A 183 5.91 -1.80 -4.66
C ILE A 183 6.55 -2.86 -3.76
N ASP A 184 5.81 -3.87 -3.33
CA ASP A 184 6.28 -4.89 -2.38
C ASP A 184 7.17 -5.97 -3.04
N TYR A 185 7.39 -5.90 -4.36
CA TYR A 185 8.08 -6.92 -5.13
C TYR A 185 9.57 -7.10 -4.77
N ASP A 186 10.20 -6.08 -4.22
CA ASP A 186 11.59 -6.05 -3.75
C ASP A 186 11.70 -5.66 -2.26
N GLU A 187 10.57 -5.51 -1.56
CA GLU A 187 10.58 -5.23 -0.13
C GLU A 187 10.54 -6.54 0.68
N PHE A 188 11.23 -6.55 1.82
CA PHE A 188 11.33 -7.70 2.71
C PHE A 188 10.95 -7.31 4.13
N TYR A 189 10.48 -8.28 4.91
CA TYR A 189 10.46 -8.18 6.37
C TYR A 189 11.26 -9.34 6.96
N GLU A 190 11.83 -9.11 8.13
CA GLU A 190 12.52 -10.14 8.91
C GLU A 190 11.57 -10.59 10.02
N ASP A 191 11.30 -11.89 10.10
CA ASP A 191 10.52 -12.43 11.20
C ASP A 191 11.35 -12.58 12.48
N ILE A 192 10.70 -12.96 13.58
CA ILE A 192 11.36 -13.17 14.88
C ILE A 192 12.48 -14.22 14.85
N SER A 193 12.51 -15.07 13.82
CA SER A 193 13.53 -16.11 13.64
C SER A 193 14.70 -15.66 12.76
N GLY A 194 14.68 -14.42 12.27
CA GLY A 194 15.69 -13.85 11.40
C GLY A 194 15.53 -14.20 9.92
N VAL A 195 14.39 -14.78 9.53
CA VAL A 195 14.14 -15.16 8.14
C VAL A 195 13.58 -13.96 7.38
N CYS A 196 14.35 -13.50 6.39
CA CYS A 196 13.90 -12.46 5.47
C CYS A 196 12.91 -13.03 4.45
N THR A 197 11.69 -12.49 4.43
CA THR A 197 10.63 -12.89 3.50
C THR A 197 10.24 -11.71 2.62
N ASN A 198 10.20 -11.94 1.29
CA ASN A 198 9.72 -10.94 0.33
C ASN A 198 8.22 -10.67 0.55
N LYS A 199 7.85 -9.39 0.68
CA LYS A 199 6.47 -8.97 1.00
C LYS A 199 5.46 -9.39 -0.09
N MET A 200 5.83 -9.29 -1.38
CA MET A 200 4.96 -9.75 -2.47
C MET A 200 4.74 -11.27 -2.43
N LEU A 201 5.77 -12.06 -2.12
CA LEU A 201 5.63 -13.52 -1.96
C LEU A 201 4.76 -13.88 -0.74
N ALA A 202 4.93 -13.15 0.37
CA ALA A 202 4.07 -13.31 1.54
C ALA A 202 2.61 -12.97 1.23
N SER A 203 2.35 -11.87 0.51
CA SER A 203 1.01 -11.49 0.03
C SER A 203 0.42 -12.56 -0.89
N LYS A 204 1.19 -13.09 -1.85
CA LYS A 204 0.76 -14.20 -2.71
C LYS A 204 0.34 -15.43 -1.88
N LYS A 205 1.12 -15.79 -0.86
CA LYS A 205 0.81 -16.92 0.02
C LYS A 205 -0.49 -16.68 0.79
N LEU A 206 -0.65 -15.49 1.37
CA LEU A 206 -1.87 -15.11 2.09
C LEU A 206 -3.08 -15.11 1.17
N PHE A 207 -2.97 -14.52 -0.03
CA PHE A 207 -4.03 -14.55 -1.03
C PHE A 207 -4.45 -15.98 -1.37
N THR A 208 -3.47 -16.87 -1.57
CA THR A 208 -3.74 -18.30 -1.83
C THR A 208 -4.53 -18.92 -0.69
N ASN A 209 -4.11 -18.71 0.56
CA ASN A 209 -4.80 -19.24 1.74
C ASN A 209 -6.26 -18.76 1.83
N ILE A 210 -6.50 -17.46 1.62
CA ILE A 210 -7.84 -16.86 1.65
C ILE A 210 -8.72 -17.44 0.53
N VAL A 211 -8.19 -17.52 -0.70
CA VAL A 211 -8.93 -18.04 -1.87
C VAL A 211 -9.27 -19.52 -1.72
N THR A 212 -8.39 -20.31 -1.09
CA THR A 212 -8.65 -21.74 -0.82
C THR A 212 -9.55 -21.99 0.39
N HIS A 213 -9.90 -20.95 1.14
CA HIS A 213 -10.70 -21.12 2.36
C HIS A 213 -12.14 -21.53 2.01
N PRO A 214 -12.71 -22.59 2.61
CA PRO A 214 -14.02 -23.12 2.23
C PRO A 214 -15.16 -22.09 2.29
N ILE A 215 -15.12 -21.19 3.27
CA ILE A 215 -16.12 -20.12 3.45
C ILE A 215 -16.21 -19.19 2.22
N PHE A 216 -15.13 -19.06 1.45
CA PHE A 216 -15.08 -18.19 0.27
C PHE A 216 -15.13 -18.94 -1.06
N ALA A 217 -15.44 -20.24 -1.04
CA ALA A 217 -15.45 -21.09 -2.23
C ALA A 217 -16.31 -20.52 -3.38
N GLU A 218 -17.45 -19.90 -3.05
CA GLU A 218 -18.40 -19.34 -4.01
C GLU A 218 -18.46 -17.80 -4.00
N LYS A 219 -17.71 -17.13 -3.11
CA LYS A 219 -17.72 -15.66 -3.00
C LYS A 219 -16.91 -14.99 -4.10
N ASP A 220 -17.30 -13.80 -4.53
CA ASP A 220 -16.57 -13.03 -5.54
C ASP A 220 -15.33 -12.35 -4.94
N PHE A 221 -14.33 -12.07 -5.80
CA PHE A 221 -13.09 -11.44 -5.40
C PHE A 221 -12.77 -10.21 -6.26
N LEU A 222 -12.51 -9.08 -5.61
CA LEU A 222 -11.94 -7.88 -6.20
C LEU A 222 -10.51 -7.69 -5.68
N LEU A 223 -9.53 -7.82 -6.57
CA LEU A 223 -8.14 -7.48 -6.28
C LEU A 223 -7.92 -5.98 -6.48
N ILE A 224 -7.51 -5.30 -5.42
CA ILE A 224 -7.01 -3.92 -5.49
C ILE A 224 -5.49 -3.98 -5.61
N LEU A 225 -4.96 -3.42 -6.70
CA LEU A 225 -3.53 -3.22 -6.88
C LEU A 225 -3.21 -1.76 -6.58
N SER A 226 -2.60 -1.51 -5.42
CA SER A 226 -2.40 -0.16 -4.88
C SER A 226 -0.99 0.38 -5.07
N LYS A 227 -0.84 1.69 -4.86
CA LYS A 227 0.44 2.43 -4.94
C LYS A 227 1.05 2.40 -6.35
N PHE A 228 0.19 2.61 -7.35
CA PHE A 228 0.62 2.66 -8.74
C PHE A 228 1.55 3.85 -9.02
N ASP A 229 1.24 5.00 -8.42
CA ASP A 229 2.09 6.20 -8.35
C ASP A 229 3.52 5.87 -7.90
N LEU A 230 3.66 5.09 -6.82
CA LEU A 230 4.98 4.70 -6.31
C LEU A 230 5.66 3.64 -7.18
N LEU A 231 4.89 2.78 -7.86
CA LEU A 231 5.44 1.85 -8.84
C LEU A 231 6.05 2.61 -10.02
N GLU A 232 5.41 3.69 -10.49
CA GLU A 232 5.92 4.54 -11.58
C GLU A 232 7.32 5.07 -11.27
N GLU A 233 7.56 5.51 -10.04
CA GLU A 233 8.89 5.97 -9.63
C GLU A 233 9.89 4.82 -9.46
N LYS A 234 9.45 3.70 -8.88
CA LYS A 234 10.35 2.63 -8.43
C LYS A 234 10.85 1.74 -9.57
N ILE A 235 10.00 1.44 -10.55
CA ILE A 235 10.28 0.42 -11.56
C ILE A 235 11.38 0.83 -12.55
N GLU A 236 11.63 2.12 -12.70
CA GLU A 236 12.72 2.66 -13.53
C GLU A 236 14.10 2.34 -12.94
N HIS A 237 14.18 2.04 -11.64
CA HIS A 237 15.42 1.79 -10.92
C HIS A 237 15.55 0.36 -10.39
N VAL A 238 14.43 -0.26 -10.02
CA VAL A 238 14.40 -1.62 -9.46
C VAL A 238 13.54 -2.51 -10.36
N PRO A 239 14.13 -3.46 -11.11
CA PRO A 239 13.37 -4.28 -12.04
C PRO A 239 12.44 -5.25 -11.30
N LEU A 240 11.28 -5.51 -11.89
CA LEU A 240 10.26 -6.40 -11.31
C LEU A 240 10.77 -7.84 -11.09
N THR A 241 11.79 -8.24 -11.84
CA THR A 241 12.45 -9.55 -11.76
C THR A 241 13.20 -9.79 -10.43
N GLN A 242 13.32 -8.79 -9.55
CA GLN A 242 13.80 -8.97 -8.17
C GLN A 242 12.86 -9.87 -7.35
N CYS A 243 11.59 -9.97 -7.72
CA CYS A 243 10.67 -10.93 -7.12
C CYS A 243 10.75 -12.27 -7.86
N ASP A 244 10.97 -13.35 -7.13
CA ASP A 244 11.03 -14.70 -7.72
C ASP A 244 9.78 -15.10 -8.51
N TRP A 245 8.61 -14.57 -8.13
CA TRP A 245 7.37 -14.86 -8.85
C TRP A 245 7.26 -14.15 -10.21
N PHE A 246 8.10 -13.14 -10.44
CA PHE A 246 8.07 -12.25 -11.60
C PHE A 246 9.33 -12.35 -12.47
N GLN A 247 10.18 -13.36 -12.29
CA GLN A 247 11.44 -13.55 -13.04
C GLN A 247 11.25 -13.58 -14.58
N ASP A 248 10.09 -14.01 -15.06
CA ASP A 248 9.70 -14.07 -16.47
C ASP A 248 9.14 -12.74 -17.02
N PHE A 249 9.18 -11.65 -16.25
CA PHE A 249 8.75 -10.34 -16.72
C PHE A 249 9.72 -9.78 -17.76
N ASN A 250 9.27 -9.74 -19.01
CA ASN A 250 10.05 -9.20 -20.13
C ASN A 250 9.20 -8.20 -20.96
N PRO A 251 9.23 -6.90 -20.63
CA PRO A 251 8.46 -5.90 -21.35
C PRO A 251 9.05 -5.67 -22.74
N VAL A 252 8.29 -5.99 -23.80
CA VAL A 252 8.73 -5.74 -25.19
C VAL A 252 8.81 -4.23 -25.46
N ILE A 253 10.02 -3.67 -25.50
CA ILE A 253 10.20 -2.25 -25.79
C ILE A 253 10.00 -2.01 -27.29
N SER A 254 8.85 -1.41 -27.65
CA SER A 254 8.57 -0.98 -29.02
C SER A 254 9.27 0.35 -29.31
N PHE A 255 10.53 0.30 -29.75
CA PHE A 255 11.21 1.46 -30.34
C PHE A 255 10.63 1.74 -31.73
N SER A 256 9.56 2.52 -31.81
CA SER A 256 9.08 3.05 -33.09
C SER A 256 9.60 4.49 -33.25
N PRO A 257 10.53 4.78 -34.18
CA PRO A 257 11.16 6.09 -34.32
C PRO A 257 10.25 7.17 -34.94
N HIS A 258 8.98 6.83 -35.26
CA HIS A 258 8.10 7.66 -36.10
C HIS A 258 6.69 7.84 -35.55
N ASN A 259 6.43 7.46 -34.30
CA ASN A 259 5.08 7.61 -33.73
C ASN A 259 5.13 8.52 -32.50
N ASN A 260 4.29 9.57 -32.51
CA ASN A 260 4.15 10.47 -31.37
C ASN A 260 3.86 9.66 -30.10
N ASN A 261 4.77 9.78 -29.13
CA ASN A 261 4.98 8.97 -27.92
C ASN A 261 3.81 8.87 -26.92
N ARG A 262 2.56 9.17 -27.28
CA ARG A 262 1.42 9.22 -26.35
C ARG A 262 0.66 7.90 -26.15
N ASN A 263 0.88 6.89 -27.00
CA ASN A 263 0.08 5.65 -26.98
C ASN A 263 0.85 4.40 -26.54
N ASN A 264 2.14 4.49 -26.24
CA ASN A 264 2.89 3.35 -25.70
C ASN A 264 2.69 3.30 -24.18
N PRO A 265 2.26 2.15 -23.62
CA PRO A 265 2.09 2.05 -22.19
C PRO A 265 3.44 2.17 -21.48
N SER A 266 3.47 2.90 -20.36
CA SER A 266 4.66 3.07 -19.52
C SER A 266 5.15 1.71 -18.98
N LEU A 267 6.40 1.64 -18.54
CA LEU A 267 6.94 0.42 -17.92
C LEU A 267 6.11 -0.01 -16.71
N ALA A 268 5.68 0.96 -15.90
CA ALA A 268 4.79 0.74 -14.77
C ALA A 268 3.41 0.21 -15.18
N GLN A 269 2.79 0.74 -16.25
CA GLN A 269 1.53 0.21 -16.78
C GLN A 269 1.69 -1.25 -17.24
N ARG A 270 2.78 -1.57 -17.92
CA ARG A 270 3.09 -2.95 -18.35
C ARG A 270 3.27 -3.88 -17.15
N ALA A 271 3.99 -3.42 -16.12
CA ALA A 271 4.20 -4.18 -14.90
C ALA A 271 2.90 -4.37 -14.11
N PHE A 272 2.08 -3.33 -13.97
CA PHE A 272 0.74 -3.43 -13.40
C PHE A 272 -0.08 -4.51 -14.08
N HIS A 273 -0.18 -4.47 -15.42
CA HIS A 273 -0.93 -5.47 -16.17
C HIS A 273 -0.36 -6.88 -15.99
N TYR A 274 0.96 -7.00 -15.94
CA TYR A 274 1.62 -8.27 -15.71
C TYR A 274 1.31 -8.86 -14.33
N ILE A 275 1.42 -8.05 -13.27
CA ILE A 275 1.08 -8.46 -11.89
C ILE A 275 -0.40 -8.85 -11.82
N ALA A 276 -1.29 -8.05 -12.40
CA ALA A 276 -2.71 -8.36 -12.48
C ALA A 276 -2.97 -9.72 -13.18
N VAL A 277 -2.26 -10.01 -14.27
CA VAL A 277 -2.36 -11.31 -14.97
C VAL A 277 -1.83 -12.45 -14.12
N LYS A 278 -0.74 -12.27 -13.35
CA LYS A 278 -0.21 -13.29 -12.43
C LYS A 278 -1.23 -13.66 -11.35
N TYR A 279 -1.85 -12.67 -10.71
CA TYR A 279 -2.92 -12.92 -9.73
C TYR A 279 -4.17 -13.54 -10.37
N LYS A 280 -4.59 -13.05 -11.54
CA LYS A 280 -5.72 -13.65 -12.28
C LYS A 280 -5.48 -15.12 -12.61
N ARG A 281 -4.30 -15.46 -13.13
CA ARG A 281 -3.92 -16.85 -13.44
C ARG A 281 -3.90 -17.72 -12.18
N LEU A 282 -3.33 -17.21 -11.08
CA LEU A 282 -3.33 -17.90 -9.79
C LEU A 282 -4.76 -18.17 -9.31
N PHE A 283 -5.62 -17.15 -9.26
CA PHE A 283 -7.00 -17.29 -8.84
C PHE A 283 -7.77 -18.28 -9.72
N THR A 284 -7.74 -18.11 -11.04
CA THR A 284 -8.43 -19.02 -11.97
C THR A 284 -7.89 -20.45 -11.89
N SER A 285 -6.60 -20.65 -11.60
CA SER A 285 -6.06 -22.00 -11.41
C SER A 285 -6.57 -22.70 -10.15
N ILE A 286 -6.98 -21.93 -9.13
CA ILE A 286 -7.51 -22.46 -7.87
C ILE A 286 -9.03 -22.64 -7.95
N THR A 287 -9.74 -21.63 -8.47
CA THR A 287 -11.21 -21.56 -8.38
C THR A 287 -11.93 -21.86 -9.69
N GLY A 288 -11.23 -21.80 -10.83
CA GLY A 288 -11.86 -21.80 -12.16
C GLY A 288 -12.66 -20.52 -12.49
N ARG A 289 -12.73 -19.55 -11.56
CA ARG A 289 -13.53 -18.33 -11.68
C ARG A 289 -12.68 -17.13 -12.12
N LYS A 290 -13.36 -16.01 -12.40
CA LYS A 290 -12.72 -14.76 -12.82
C LYS A 290 -12.36 -13.92 -11.60
N LEU A 291 -11.13 -13.41 -11.56
CA LEU A 291 -10.71 -12.39 -10.61
C LEU A 291 -10.91 -11.00 -11.21
N PHE A 292 -11.64 -10.13 -10.52
CA PHE A 292 -11.77 -8.73 -10.87
C PHE A 292 -10.56 -7.95 -10.33
N VAL A 293 -10.10 -6.93 -11.05
CA VAL A 293 -8.90 -6.16 -10.66
C VAL A 293 -9.14 -4.68 -10.88
N SER A 294 -8.81 -3.85 -9.89
CA SER A 294 -8.84 -2.38 -9.98
C SER A 294 -7.51 -1.77 -9.52
N PRO A 295 -6.95 -0.79 -10.26
CA PRO A 295 -5.89 0.06 -9.73
C PRO A 295 -6.46 1.01 -8.68
N VAL A 296 -5.70 1.28 -7.60
CA VAL A 296 -6.08 2.28 -6.60
C VAL A 296 -4.88 3.08 -6.10
N THR A 297 -4.97 4.41 -6.17
CA THR A 297 -4.11 5.30 -5.38
C THR A 297 -4.84 5.60 -4.07
N GLY A 298 -4.42 4.98 -2.97
CA GLY A 298 -5.18 5.00 -1.70
C GLY A 298 -5.38 6.38 -1.08
N LEU A 299 -4.53 7.35 -1.44
CA LEU A 299 -4.61 8.74 -0.98
C LEU A 299 -5.52 9.61 -1.87
N GLU A 300 -5.99 9.09 -3.00
CA GLU A 300 -6.88 9.79 -3.93
C GLU A 300 -8.32 9.27 -3.75
N ALA A 301 -9.17 10.08 -3.13
CA ALA A 301 -10.57 9.72 -2.85
C ALA A 301 -11.32 9.26 -4.12
N ASP A 302 -11.13 9.93 -5.25
CA ASP A 302 -11.74 9.56 -6.54
C ASP A 302 -11.29 8.18 -7.02
N SER A 303 -10.04 7.77 -6.75
CA SER A 303 -9.54 6.46 -7.13
C SER A 303 -10.17 5.36 -6.27
N VAL A 304 -10.35 5.61 -4.97
CA VAL A 304 -11.01 4.69 -4.04
C VAL A 304 -12.51 4.56 -4.37
N ASP A 305 -13.17 5.69 -4.60
CA ASP A 305 -14.59 5.74 -4.97
C ASP A 305 -14.88 4.94 -6.25
N LYS A 306 -14.04 5.07 -7.29
CA LYS A 306 -14.15 4.27 -8.52
C LYS A 306 -14.03 2.76 -8.26
N ALA A 307 -13.10 2.35 -7.39
CA ALA A 307 -12.92 0.94 -7.07
C ALA A 307 -14.08 0.35 -6.27
N LEU A 308 -14.62 1.12 -5.31
CA LEU A 308 -15.81 0.72 -4.55
C LEU A 308 -17.06 0.64 -5.44
N LYS A 309 -17.25 1.62 -6.34
CA LYS A 309 -18.31 1.57 -7.36
C LYS A 309 -18.14 0.36 -8.28
N TYR A 310 -16.92 0.00 -8.65
CA TYR A 310 -16.69 -1.23 -9.41
C TYR A 310 -17.05 -2.49 -8.62
N GLY A 311 -16.73 -2.53 -7.32
CA GLY A 311 -17.21 -3.56 -6.39
C GLY A 311 -18.72 -3.71 -6.38
N ARG A 312 -19.45 -2.59 -6.36
CA ARG A 312 -20.92 -2.58 -6.48
C ARG A 312 -21.40 -3.24 -7.77
N GLU A 313 -20.83 -2.89 -8.91
CA GLU A 313 -21.25 -3.47 -10.20
C GLU A 313 -20.99 -4.98 -10.27
N ILE A 314 -19.92 -5.48 -9.61
CA ILE A 314 -19.64 -6.91 -9.50
C ILE A 314 -20.78 -7.63 -8.76
N LEU A 315 -21.20 -7.08 -7.61
CA LEU A 315 -22.29 -7.64 -6.82
C LEU A 315 -23.60 -7.69 -7.61
N ARG A 316 -23.94 -6.61 -8.33
CA ARG A 316 -25.14 -6.55 -9.17
C ARG A 316 -25.15 -7.60 -10.29
N TRP A 317 -24.01 -7.82 -10.93
CA TRP A 317 -23.90 -8.84 -11.99
C TRP A 317 -24.12 -10.28 -11.50
N ASP A 318 -23.93 -10.54 -10.20
CA ASP A 318 -24.22 -11.84 -9.64
C ASP A 318 -25.72 -12.00 -9.37
N GLU A 319 -26.36 -10.99 -8.77
CA GLU A 319 -27.82 -10.93 -8.58
C GLU A 319 -28.59 -11.14 -9.89
N ASP A 320 -28.18 -10.45 -10.96
CA ASP A 320 -28.78 -10.61 -12.28
C ASP A 320 -28.63 -12.04 -12.80
N ARG A 321 -27.46 -12.67 -12.64
CA ARG A 321 -27.22 -14.06 -13.09
C ARG A 321 -28.11 -15.06 -12.35
N TYR A 322 -28.32 -14.86 -11.05
CA TYR A 322 -29.27 -15.67 -10.28
C TYR A 322 -30.72 -15.46 -10.76
N ALA A 323 -31.13 -14.20 -10.99
CA ALA A 323 -32.47 -13.89 -11.49
C ALA A 323 -32.74 -14.49 -12.89
N PHE A 324 -31.77 -14.41 -13.81
CA PHE A 324 -31.88 -15.03 -15.13
C PHE A 324 -31.94 -16.57 -15.06
N SER A 325 -31.17 -17.19 -14.17
CA SER A 325 -31.20 -18.63 -13.95
C SER A 325 -32.58 -19.09 -13.48
N MET A 326 -33.15 -18.45 -12.44
CA MET A 326 -34.47 -18.80 -11.90
C MET A 326 -35.59 -18.62 -12.93
N ASN A 327 -35.57 -17.52 -13.69
CA ASN A 327 -36.57 -17.26 -14.74
C ASN A 327 -36.51 -18.27 -15.90
N SER A 328 -35.33 -18.84 -16.17
CA SER A 328 -35.19 -19.88 -17.21
C SER A 328 -35.81 -21.22 -16.79
N THR A 329 -35.73 -21.58 -15.50
CA THR A 329 -36.35 -22.80 -14.94
C THR A 329 -37.87 -22.75 -14.90
N GLU A 330 -38.49 -21.60 -14.66
CA GLU A 330 -39.95 -21.46 -14.66
C GLU A 330 -40.58 -21.50 -16.07
N SER A 331 -39.77 -21.34 -17.12
CA SER A 331 -40.27 -21.32 -18.52
C SER A 331 -40.42 -22.70 -19.17
N MET A 332 -40.05 -23.79 -18.48
CA MET A 332 -40.12 -25.17 -18.98
C MET A 332 -41.19 -26.02 -18.27
N GLU A 333 -42.40 -25.50 -18.06
CA GLU A 333 -43.58 -26.36 -17.87
C GLU A 333 -44.41 -26.40 -19.16
N PRO A 334 -44.41 -27.51 -19.93
CA PRO A 334 -45.35 -27.66 -21.03
C PRO A 334 -46.75 -27.85 -20.44
N SER A 335 -47.66 -26.95 -20.77
CA SER A 335 -49.08 -27.11 -20.49
C SER A 335 -49.62 -28.37 -21.17
N THR A 336 -49.67 -29.49 -20.45
CA THR A 336 -50.51 -30.63 -20.82
C THR A 336 -51.87 -30.45 -20.17
N SER A 337 -52.74 -29.72 -20.86
CA SER A 337 -54.19 -29.80 -20.66
C SER A 337 -54.75 -30.90 -21.56
N LEU A 338 -55.32 -31.92 -20.92
CA LEU A 338 -56.27 -32.88 -21.49
C LEU A 338 -57.58 -32.78 -20.72
#